data_AF-A0A0H2YQW3-F1
#
_entry.id   AF-A0A0H2YQW3-F1
#
_cell.length_a   1.000
_cell.length_b   1.000
_cell.length_c   1.000
_cell.angle_alpha   90.00
_cell.angle_beta   90.00
_cell.angle_gamma   90.00
#
_symmetry.space_group_name_H-M   'P 1'
#
loop_
_entity.id
_entity.type
_entity.pdbx_description
1 polymer ?
#
loop_
_entity_poly.entity_id
_entity_poly.type
_entity_poly.pdbx_seq_one_letter_code
_entity_poly.pdbx_strand_id
1 'polypeptide(L)' 'MILSDKECEYLAKSIAGGVLIGLALGAIFNNPQFGFALGGVTGIVASLIYTLVKRAKIKSDKKLIN' A
#
# COMPACT_ATOMS: atom_id res chain seq x y z
N MET A 1 -10.02 -9.11 13.74
CA MET A 1 -9.03 -9.31 12.67
C MET A 1 -8.26 -8.00 12.51
N ILE A 2 -7.39 -7.68 13.47
CA ILE A 2 -6.46 -6.56 13.33
C ILE A 2 -5.26 -7.16 12.58
N LEU A 3 -4.84 -6.53 11.48
CA LEU A 3 -3.56 -6.86 10.86
C LEU A 3 -2.51 -6.88 11.99
N SER A 4 -1.70 -7.93 12.08
CA SER A 4 -0.60 -7.97 13.07
C SER A 4 0.13 -6.64 13.05
N ASP A 5 0.48 -6.05 14.20
CA ASP A 5 1.01 -4.68 14.33
C ASP A 5 2.06 -4.32 13.27
N LYS A 6 2.90 -5.29 12.87
CA LYS A 6 3.90 -5.14 11.79
C LYS A 6 3.31 -4.85 10.42
N GLU A 7 2.19 -5.47 10.07
CA GLU A 7 1.49 -5.21 8.81
C GLU A 7 0.80 -3.84 8.87
N CYS A 8 0.19 -3.45 10.00
CA CYS A 8 -0.33 -2.08 10.16
C CYS A 8 0.78 -1.02 10.05
N GLU A 9 1.95 -1.26 10.64
CA GLU A 9 3.11 -0.38 10.54
C GLU A 9 3.62 -0.30 9.08
N TYR A 10 3.75 -1.43 8.39
CA TYR A 10 4.17 -1.46 6.99
C TYR A 10 3.19 -0.72 6.07
N LEU A 11 1.90 -0.91 6.29
CA LEU A 11 0.81 -0.24 5.60
C LEU A 11 0.82 1.26 5.85
N ALA A 12 0.98 1.68 7.10
CA ALA A 12 1.09 3.09 7.46
C ALA A 12 2.33 3.74 6.84
N LYS A 13 3.46 3.02 6.82
CA LYS A 13 4.73 3.52 6.26
C LYS A 13 4.67 3.66 4.74
N SER A 14 4.01 2.74 4.04
CA SER A 14 3.80 2.83 2.59
C SER A 14 2.83 3.95 2.21
N ILE A 15 1.74 4.13 2.96
CA ILE A 15 0.79 5.23 2.77
C ILE A 15 1.48 6.57 3.08
N ALA A 16 2.17 6.71 4.21
CA ALA A 16 2.86 7.95 4.57
C ALA A 16 3.91 8.35 3.53
N GLY A 17 4.70 7.37 3.03
CA GLY A 17 5.65 7.60 1.94
C GLY A 17 4.98 8.00 0.63
N GLY A 18 3.93 7.29 0.22
CA GLY A 18 3.18 7.58 -1.02
C GLY A 18 2.47 8.93 -0.98
N VAL A 19 1.90 9.30 0.17
CA VAL A 19 1.24 10.59 0.39
C VAL A 19 2.25 11.73 0.39
N LEU A 20 3.40 11.58 1.04
CA LEU A 20 4.46 12.61 1.04
C LEU A 20 4.96 12.90 -0.38
N ILE A 21 5.27 11.86 -1.14
CA ILE A 21 5.74 11.98 -2.53
C ILE A 21 4.64 12.52 -3.43
N GLY A 22 3.41 12.02 -3.28
CA GLY A 22 2.24 12.48 -4.03
C GLY A 22 1.91 13.94 -3.77
N LEU A 23 2.00 14.40 -2.51
CA LEU A 23 1.80 15.80 -2.15
C LEU A 23 2.90 16.69 -2.72
N ALA A 24 4.17 16.26 -2.66
CA ALA A 24 5.29 17.01 -3.24
C ALA A 24 5.15 17.17 -4.77
N LEU A 25 4.79 16.09 -5.47
CA LEU A 25 4.49 16.13 -6.91
C LEU A 25 3.25 16.99 -7.20
N GLY A 26 2.18 16.85 -6.43
CA GLY A 26 0.95 17.63 -6.59
C GLY A 26 1.16 19.13 -6.36
N ALA A 27 2.05 19.50 -5.44
CA ALA A 27 2.42 20.89 -5.19
C ALA A 27 3.14 21.52 -6.40
N ILE A 28 3.99 20.77 -7.10
CA ILE A 28 4.67 21.23 -8.34
C ILE A 28 3.64 21.51 -9.45
N PHE A 29 2.59 20.70 -9.54
CA PHE A 29 1.50 20.87 -10.51
C PHE A 29 0.44 21.89 -10.07
N ASN A 30 0.69 22.66 -9.01
CA ASN A 30 -0.24 23.62 -8.40
C ASN A 30 -1.58 23.00 -7.95
N ASN A 31 -1.65 21.66 -7.85
CA ASN A 31 -2.87 20.94 -7.51
C ASN A 31 -2.60 19.84 -6.46
N PRO A 32 -2.25 20.23 -5.22
CA PRO A 32 -1.82 19.31 -4.17
C PRO A 32 -2.89 18.28 -3.79
N GLN A 33 -4.18 18.63 -3.92
CA GLN A 33 -5.30 17.70 -3.67
C GLN A 33 -5.25 16.47 -4.60
N PHE A 34 -4.86 16.68 -5.86
CA PHE A 34 -4.76 15.58 -6.83
C PHE A 34 -3.58 14.67 -6.50
N GLY A 35 -2.43 15.25 -6.14
CA GLY A 35 -1.25 14.51 -5.72
C GLY A 35 -1.47 13.71 -4.43
N PHE A 36 -2.19 14.27 -3.45
CA PHE A 36 -2.57 13.58 -2.22
C PHE A 36 -3.47 12.38 -2.49
N ALA A 37 -4.51 12.55 -3.32
CA ALA A 37 -5.42 11.48 -3.70
C ALA A 37 -4.68 10.37 -4.46
N LEU A 38 -3.83 10.73 -5.43
CA LEU A 38 -3.06 9.77 -6.22
C LEU A 38 -2.06 8.99 -5.36
N GLY A 39 -1.32 9.69 -4.49
CA GLY A 39 -0.34 9.09 -3.60
C GLY A 39 -0.95 8.17 -2.53
N GLY A 40 -2.05 8.63 -1.91
CA GLY A 40 -2.78 7.85 -0.91
C GLY A 40 -3.44 6.60 -1.49
N VAL A 41 -4.14 6.73 -2.62
CA VAL A 41 -4.78 5.57 -3.28
C VAL A 41 -3.73 4.59 -3.78
N THR A 42 -2.61 5.05 -4.36
CA THR A 42 -1.52 4.17 -4.81
C THR A 42 -0.91 3.38 -3.65
N GLY A 43 -0.70 4.01 -2.49
CA GLY A 43 -0.20 3.33 -1.29
C GLY A 43 -1.14 2.24 -0.78
N ILE A 44 -2.44 2.53 -0.73
CA ILE A 44 -3.47 1.55 -0.32
C ILE A 44 -3.57 0.41 -1.33
N VAL A 45 -3.64 0.72 -2.63
CA VAL A 45 -3.75 -0.26 -3.71
C VAL A 45 -2.53 -1.18 -3.73
N ALA A 46 -1.31 -0.63 -3.60
CA ALA A 46 -0.08 -1.43 -3.53
C ALA A 46 -0.10 -2.40 -2.33
N SER A 47 -0.57 -1.94 -1.17
CA SER A 47 -0.70 -2.78 0.02
C SER A 47 -1.75 -3.89 -0.11
N LEU A 48 -2.89 -3.58 -0.74
CA LEU A 48 -3.93 -4.56 -1.03
C LEU A 48 -3.42 -5.61 -2.01
N ILE A 49 -2.77 -5.18 -3.12
CA ILE A 49 -2.16 -6.09 -4.09
C ILE A 49 -1.10 -6.95 -3.42
N TYR A 50 -0.22 -6.38 -2.59
CA TYR A 50 0.81 -7.14 -1.89
C TYR A 50 0.20 -8.20 -0.97
N THR A 51 -0.87 -7.86 -0.23
CA THR A 51 -1.62 -8.81 0.61
C THR A 51 -2.27 -9.90 -0.22
N LEU A 52 -2.90 -9.57 -1.34
CA LEU A 52 -3.56 -10.53 -2.23
C LEU A 52 -2.53 -11.47 -2.87
N VAL A 53 -1.41 -10.95 -3.36
CA VAL A 53 -0.30 -11.72 -3.95
C VAL A 53 0.34 -12.62 -2.89
N LYS A 54 0.62 -12.09 -1.69
CA LYS A 54 1.18 -12.87 -0.57
C LYS A 54 0.23 -13.98 -0.13
N ARG A 55 -1.07 -13.70 -0.03
CA ARG A 55 -2.10 -14.72 0.27
C ARG A 55 -2.23 -15.76 -0.85
N ALA A 56 -2.15 -15.35 -2.11
CA ALA A 56 -2.20 -16.26 -3.25
C ALA A 56 -0.98 -17.18 -3.30
N LYS A 57 0.23 -16.65 -3.03
CA LYS A 57 1.45 -17.46 -2.88
C LYS A 57 1.36 -18.47 -1.73
N ILE A 58 0.88 -18.05 -0.56
CA ILE A 58 0.71 -18.96 0.60
C ILE A 58 -0.30 -20.08 0.29
N LYS A 59 -1.35 -19.79 -0.50
CA LYS A 59 -2.32 -20.81 -0.93
C LYS A 59 -1.70 -21.82 -1.91
N SER A 60 -0.73 -21.40 -2.70
CA SER A 60 0.00 -22.27 -3.64
C SER A 60 1.05 -23.13 -2.92
N ASP A 61 1.70 -22.59 -1.89
CA ASP A 61 2.71 -23.31 -1.09
C ASP A 61 2.06 -24.40 -0.21
N LYS A 62 0.89 -24.11 0.38
CA LYS A 62 0.11 -25.13 1.14
C LYS A 62 -0.39 -26.31 0.31
N LYS A 63 -0.45 -26.19 -1.02
CA LYS A 63 -0.86 -27.27 -1.92
C LYS A 63 0.30 -28.19 -2.31
N LEU A 64 1.55 -27.81 -2.03
CA LEU A 64 2.75 -28.59 -2.34
C LEU A 64 3.22 -29.46 -1.15
N ILE A 65 2.67 -29.23 0.04
CA ILE A 65 2.98 -29.96 1.28
C ILE A 65 1.85 -30.91 1.76
N ASN A 66 0.86 -31.20 0.90
CA ASN A 66 -0.16 -32.24 1.11
C ASN A 66 -0.22 -33.14 -0.13
#